data_AF-A0A960GJC7-F1
#
_entry.id   AF-A0A960GJC7-F1
#
_cell.length_a   1.000
_cell.length_b   1.000
_cell.length_c   1.000
_cell.angle_alpha   90.00
_cell.angle_beta   90.00
_cell.angle_gamma   90.00
#
_symmetry.space_group_name_H-M   'P 1'
#
loop_
_entity.id
_entity.type
_entity.pdbx_description
1 polymer ?
#
loop_
_entity_poly.entity_id
_entity_poly.type
_entity_poly.pdbx_seq_one_letter_code
_entity_poly.pdbx_strand_id
1 'polypeptide(L)'
;MTLDGRPWWPSGFNAYELATDWKLNRGCGAQVDLDRYFASLPPNSVTRFNAFSSMGLRAIDAVFAAAQKHGQLLVAVLAAGEGGCESTGFKDETWFAGGWTGDYAQWLDTAVGRWGASPALAGWELVGEPEPSLCGSADCGWQQRTCPADAAATLRAFFDAAGARLRAIDDDTPIWEGVAGGDQCGTAGEDYATVGRSPFVDVLDVHDYGRTNIEIRLRQAAEIGKPLVIAEIGRFAGTCLPVHDRAEDLADLLSAQRRAGSAGALFWNFVPDPRIDECTLDIGPSDPLFAVLQALPR
;
A
#
# COMPACT_ATOMS: atom_id res chain seq x y z
N MET A 1 6.77 -2.54 -15.45
CA MET A 1 7.21 -3.71 -14.67
C MET A 1 6.99 -4.97 -15.51
N THR A 2 7.29 -6.16 -15.00
CA THR A 2 7.01 -7.42 -15.72
C THR A 2 6.32 -8.45 -14.84
N LEU A 3 5.40 -9.21 -15.43
CA LEU A 3 4.79 -10.40 -14.86
C LEU A 3 5.00 -11.55 -15.85
N ASP A 4 5.61 -12.65 -15.39
CA ASP A 4 5.98 -13.80 -16.24
C ASP A 4 6.77 -13.41 -17.50
N GLY A 5 7.69 -12.44 -17.35
CA GLY A 5 8.55 -11.93 -18.43
C GLY A 5 7.84 -11.02 -19.45
N ARG A 6 6.55 -10.70 -19.26
CA ARG A 6 5.80 -9.78 -20.13
C ARG A 6 5.66 -8.41 -19.48
N PRO A 7 5.66 -7.32 -20.27
CA PRO A 7 5.32 -5.99 -19.74
C PRO A 7 4.01 -6.06 -18.96
N TRP A 8 4.03 -5.51 -17.76
CA TRP A 8 2.90 -5.51 -16.86
C TRP A 8 2.79 -4.16 -16.17
N TRP A 9 1.55 -3.68 -16.07
CA TRP A 9 1.17 -2.44 -15.41
C TRP A 9 0.24 -2.80 -14.24
N PRO A 10 0.76 -3.03 -13.02
CA PRO A 10 -0.03 -3.41 -11.87
C PRO A 10 -1.20 -2.46 -11.66
N SER A 11 -2.41 -3.04 -11.61
CA SER A 11 -3.65 -2.30 -11.39
C SER A 11 -4.64 -3.10 -10.57
N GLY A 12 -5.40 -2.41 -9.73
CA GLY A 12 -6.38 -3.03 -8.86
C GLY A 12 -6.79 -2.10 -7.73
N PHE A 13 -6.94 -2.66 -6.53
CA PHE A 13 -7.50 -1.95 -5.38
C PHE A 13 -6.61 -2.07 -4.14
N ASN A 14 -6.68 -1.04 -3.30
CA ASN A 14 -6.40 -1.19 -1.88
C ASN A 14 -7.65 -1.78 -1.22
N ALA A 15 -7.49 -2.87 -0.49
CA ALA A 15 -8.54 -3.55 0.27
C ALA A 15 -7.97 -3.89 1.66
N TYR A 16 -7.78 -2.84 2.46
CA TYR A 16 -7.02 -2.90 3.71
C TYR A 16 -7.64 -3.87 4.73
N GLU A 17 -8.95 -4.13 4.66
CA GLU A 17 -9.68 -4.97 5.61
C GLU A 17 -9.87 -6.44 5.19
N LEU A 18 -9.21 -6.90 4.10
CA LEU A 18 -9.40 -8.28 3.61
C LEU A 18 -9.16 -9.36 4.67
N ALA A 19 -8.24 -9.14 5.60
CA ALA A 19 -7.94 -10.09 6.66
C ALA A 19 -8.86 -9.95 7.90
N THR A 20 -9.92 -9.15 7.83
CA THR A 20 -10.96 -9.12 8.86
C THR A 20 -11.69 -10.46 8.90
N ASP A 21 -11.62 -11.14 10.05
CA ASP A 21 -12.46 -12.29 10.36
C ASP A 21 -12.93 -12.14 11.81
N TRP A 22 -14.20 -11.81 11.99
CA TRP A 22 -14.78 -11.54 13.32
C TRP A 22 -14.79 -12.74 14.26
N LYS A 23 -14.51 -13.94 13.75
CA LYS A 23 -14.34 -15.15 14.57
C LYS A 23 -12.90 -15.32 15.07
N LEU A 24 -11.94 -14.64 14.46
CA LEU A 24 -10.50 -14.84 14.72
C LEU A 24 -9.80 -13.58 15.24
N ASN A 25 -10.23 -12.40 14.82
CA ASN A 25 -9.59 -11.12 15.15
C ASN A 25 -10.63 -10.03 15.44
N ARG A 26 -10.12 -8.85 15.84
CA ARG A 26 -10.92 -7.66 16.14
C ARG A 26 -11.31 -6.86 14.89
N GLY A 27 -10.99 -7.37 13.70
CA GLY A 27 -11.25 -6.72 12.43
C GLY A 27 -10.49 -5.42 12.20
N CYS A 28 -10.55 -4.99 10.95
CA CYS A 28 -10.05 -3.71 10.47
C CYS A 28 -11.13 -3.02 9.62
N GLY A 29 -12.37 -3.03 10.09
CA GLY A 29 -13.54 -2.74 9.26
C GLY A 29 -14.33 -4.00 9.00
N ALA A 30 -15.11 -4.07 7.92
CA ALA A 30 -16.05 -5.16 7.68
C ALA A 30 -15.37 -6.44 7.18
N GLN A 31 -16.02 -7.58 7.45
CA GLN A 31 -15.55 -8.87 6.97
C GLN A 31 -15.91 -9.05 5.49
N VAL A 32 -14.90 -9.35 4.68
CA VAL A 32 -15.03 -9.50 3.22
C VAL A 32 -15.32 -10.96 2.86
N ASP A 33 -16.23 -11.18 1.91
CA ASP A 33 -16.34 -12.44 1.18
C ASP A 33 -15.19 -12.52 0.16
N LEU A 34 -14.10 -13.18 0.56
CA LEU A 34 -12.85 -13.25 -0.21
C LEU A 34 -13.03 -13.90 -1.58
N ASP A 35 -13.81 -14.98 -1.66
CA ASP A 35 -14.06 -15.69 -2.92
C ASP A 35 -14.83 -14.77 -3.88
N ARG A 36 -15.86 -14.08 -3.39
CA ARG A 36 -16.63 -13.13 -4.21
C ARG A 36 -15.78 -11.95 -4.66
N TYR A 37 -14.94 -11.41 -3.78
CA TYR A 37 -14.06 -10.30 -4.10
C TYR A 37 -13.05 -10.69 -5.19
N PHE A 38 -12.26 -11.74 -4.98
CA PHE A 38 -11.22 -12.11 -5.97
C PHE A 38 -11.81 -12.63 -7.29
N ALA A 39 -13.02 -13.22 -7.26
CA ALA A 39 -13.71 -13.62 -8.48
C ALA A 39 -14.23 -12.45 -9.33
N SER A 40 -14.47 -11.27 -8.73
CA SER A 40 -14.95 -10.10 -9.47
C SER A 40 -13.83 -9.31 -10.13
N LEU A 41 -12.58 -9.55 -9.72
CA LEU A 41 -11.43 -8.86 -10.26
C LEU A 41 -11.06 -9.38 -11.66
N PRO A 42 -10.61 -8.48 -12.56
CA PRO A 42 -9.96 -8.91 -13.78
C PRO A 42 -8.71 -9.79 -13.47
N PRO A 43 -8.34 -10.77 -14.32
CA PRO A 43 -7.13 -11.57 -14.07
C PRO A 43 -5.84 -10.74 -13.87
N ASN A 44 -4.95 -11.21 -13.00
CA ASN A 44 -3.67 -10.54 -12.67
C ASN A 44 -3.86 -9.12 -12.07
N SER A 45 -5.02 -8.84 -11.48
CA SER A 45 -5.21 -7.64 -10.69
C SER A 45 -4.42 -7.73 -9.39
N VAL A 46 -3.96 -6.58 -8.91
CA VAL A 46 -3.24 -6.45 -7.64
C VAL A 46 -4.17 -5.96 -6.57
N THR A 47 -4.15 -6.63 -5.42
CA THR A 47 -4.77 -6.13 -4.20
C THR A 47 -3.71 -5.83 -3.15
N ARG A 48 -3.61 -4.56 -2.74
CA ARG A 48 -2.82 -4.15 -1.58
C ARG A 48 -3.67 -4.26 -0.32
N PHE A 49 -3.19 -4.99 0.69
CA PHE A 49 -3.97 -5.29 1.89
C PHE A 49 -3.12 -5.32 3.16
N ASN A 50 -3.77 -5.18 4.32
CA ASN A 50 -3.09 -5.19 5.62
C ASN A 50 -2.83 -6.62 6.08
N ALA A 51 -1.56 -7.03 6.05
CA ALA A 51 -1.06 -8.29 6.61
C ALA A 51 -0.40 -8.02 7.97
N PHE A 52 -1.14 -7.37 8.86
CA PHE A 52 -0.65 -7.02 10.19
C PHE A 52 -0.71 -8.22 11.14
N SER A 53 0.20 -8.28 12.11
CA SER A 53 0.21 -9.36 13.12
C SER A 53 -1.13 -9.50 13.86
N SER A 54 -1.80 -8.37 14.11
CA SER A 54 -3.12 -8.28 14.76
C SER A 54 -4.26 -8.97 13.97
N MET A 55 -4.11 -9.14 12.64
CA MET A 55 -5.08 -9.86 11.82
C MET A 55 -5.04 -11.36 12.08
N GLY A 56 -3.90 -11.87 12.53
CA GLY A 56 -3.71 -13.28 12.84
C GLY A 56 -3.49 -14.15 11.60
N LEU A 57 -2.60 -15.14 11.75
CA LEU A 57 -2.10 -15.99 10.66
C LEU A 57 -3.22 -16.63 9.84
N ARG A 58 -4.25 -17.18 10.49
CA ARG A 58 -5.33 -17.90 9.82
C ARG A 58 -6.19 -17.03 8.91
N ALA A 59 -6.38 -15.75 9.26
CA ALA A 59 -7.15 -14.83 8.42
C ALA A 59 -6.34 -14.42 7.19
N ILE A 60 -5.05 -14.11 7.39
CA ILE A 60 -4.13 -13.79 6.28
C ILE A 60 -3.94 -15.01 5.36
N ASP A 61 -3.86 -16.23 5.92
CA ASP A 61 -3.84 -17.47 5.12
C ASP A 61 -5.02 -17.59 4.17
N ALA A 62 -6.21 -17.22 4.64
CA ALA A 62 -7.42 -17.26 3.82
C ALA A 62 -7.34 -16.27 2.65
N VAL A 63 -6.76 -15.08 2.86
CA VAL A 63 -6.53 -14.08 1.81
C VAL A 63 -5.61 -14.64 0.73
N PHE A 64 -4.43 -15.16 1.12
CA PHE A 64 -3.48 -15.75 0.18
C PHE A 64 -4.08 -16.94 -0.57
N ALA A 65 -4.80 -17.83 0.12
CA ALA A 65 -5.44 -18.99 -0.50
C ALA A 65 -6.52 -18.57 -1.52
N ALA A 66 -7.33 -17.56 -1.20
CA ALA A 66 -8.36 -17.06 -2.10
C ALA A 66 -7.73 -16.34 -3.32
N ALA A 67 -6.73 -15.49 -3.12
CA ALA A 67 -6.01 -14.84 -4.22
C ALA A 67 -5.39 -15.87 -5.17
N GLN A 68 -4.70 -16.90 -4.64
CA GLN A 68 -4.12 -17.97 -5.45
C GLN A 68 -5.18 -18.76 -6.20
N LYS A 69 -6.29 -19.13 -5.55
CA LYS A 69 -7.42 -19.84 -6.17
C LYS A 69 -7.99 -19.07 -7.37
N HIS A 70 -7.97 -17.75 -7.32
CA HIS A 70 -8.52 -16.87 -8.34
C HIS A 70 -7.46 -16.29 -9.30
N GLY A 71 -6.19 -16.67 -9.17
CA GLY A 71 -5.10 -16.15 -10.01
C GLY A 71 -4.89 -14.64 -9.87
N GLN A 72 -5.07 -14.12 -8.65
CA GLN A 72 -4.90 -12.71 -8.31
C GLN A 72 -3.61 -12.49 -7.53
N LEU A 73 -3.12 -11.25 -7.57
CA LEU A 73 -1.85 -10.84 -7.01
C LEU A 73 -2.05 -9.96 -5.77
N LEU A 74 -1.09 -10.02 -4.85
CA LEU A 74 -1.15 -9.35 -3.55
C LEU A 74 0.08 -8.50 -3.31
N VAL A 75 -0.13 -7.31 -2.75
CA VAL A 75 0.91 -6.56 -2.04
C VAL A 75 0.56 -6.61 -0.56
N ALA A 76 1.42 -7.21 0.26
CA ALA A 76 1.17 -7.43 1.67
C ALA A 76 1.87 -6.37 2.52
N VAL A 77 1.08 -5.52 3.20
CA VAL A 77 1.56 -4.46 4.09
C VAL A 77 1.74 -5.03 5.49
N LEU A 78 2.97 -5.01 6.02
CA LEU A 78 3.30 -5.69 7.28
C LEU A 78 2.96 -4.88 8.53
N ALA A 79 2.86 -3.56 8.41
CA ALA A 79 2.49 -2.65 9.48
C ALA A 79 1.89 -1.33 8.94
N ALA A 80 1.11 -0.63 9.76
CA ALA A 80 0.62 0.72 9.51
C ALA A 80 1.53 1.76 10.18
N GLY A 81 1.93 2.81 9.47
CA GLY A 81 2.66 3.94 10.02
C GLY A 81 1.87 4.68 11.10
N GLU A 82 0.57 4.88 10.87
CA GLU A 82 -0.33 5.53 11.83
C GLU A 82 -0.82 4.60 12.97
N GLY A 83 -0.75 3.29 12.75
CA GLY A 83 -1.05 2.25 13.74
C GLY A 83 -2.44 1.61 13.60
N GLY A 84 -3.39 2.26 12.94
CA GLY A 84 -4.75 1.78 12.74
C GLY A 84 -4.83 0.31 12.33
N CYS A 85 -5.74 -0.41 12.99
CA CYS A 85 -5.94 -1.85 12.88
C CYS A 85 -4.77 -2.76 13.32
N GLU A 86 -3.56 -2.24 13.51
CA GLU A 86 -2.39 -2.99 13.97
C GLU A 86 -2.21 -2.84 15.48
N SER A 87 -1.94 -1.62 15.93
CA SER A 87 -1.67 -1.24 17.31
C SER A 87 -2.14 0.20 17.56
N THR A 88 -2.44 0.58 18.80
CA THR A 88 -3.06 1.90 19.08
C THR A 88 -2.06 3.07 19.02
N GLY A 89 -0.99 3.01 18.23
CA GLY A 89 0.07 4.01 18.25
C GLY A 89 0.76 4.24 16.90
N PHE A 90 0.96 5.52 16.60
CA PHE A 90 1.80 6.00 15.51
C PHE A 90 3.25 5.52 15.69
N LYS A 91 3.89 5.10 14.61
CA LYS A 91 5.31 4.74 14.57
C LYS A 91 6.12 6.02 14.39
N ASP A 92 6.58 6.58 15.49
CA ASP A 92 7.37 7.81 15.49
C ASP A 92 8.83 7.58 15.06
N GLU A 93 9.60 8.67 15.05
CA GLU A 93 11.04 8.66 14.78
C GLU A 93 11.78 7.57 15.58
N THR A 94 11.47 7.42 16.88
CA THR A 94 12.17 6.48 17.76
C THR A 94 11.86 5.02 17.38
N TRP A 95 10.65 4.75 16.91
CA TRP A 95 10.31 3.45 16.35
C TRP A 95 11.16 3.12 15.12
N PHE A 96 11.27 4.06 14.17
CA PHE A 96 12.07 3.86 12.95
C PHE A 96 13.58 3.80 13.23
N ALA A 97 14.08 4.58 14.19
CA ALA A 97 15.49 4.61 14.59
C ALA A 97 15.99 3.30 15.22
N GLY A 98 15.09 2.41 15.64
CA GLY A 98 15.47 1.07 16.12
C GLY A 98 14.40 0.33 16.91
N GLY A 99 13.33 1.01 17.35
CA GLY A 99 12.22 0.38 18.07
C GLY A 99 11.51 -0.74 17.31
N TRP A 100 11.57 -0.74 15.97
CA TRP A 100 11.01 -1.79 15.11
C TRP A 100 11.62 -3.19 15.35
N THR A 101 12.83 -3.28 15.94
CA THR A 101 13.58 -4.54 16.11
C THR A 101 12.96 -5.54 17.11
N GLY A 102 11.89 -5.15 17.81
CA GLY A 102 11.11 -6.01 18.71
C GLY A 102 10.08 -6.88 17.97
N ASP A 103 8.83 -6.80 18.41
CA ASP A 103 7.72 -7.64 17.92
C ASP A 103 7.49 -7.52 16.41
N TYR A 104 7.69 -6.33 15.84
CA TYR A 104 7.58 -6.12 14.39
C TYR A 104 8.63 -6.94 13.62
N ALA A 105 9.89 -7.00 14.08
CA ALA A 105 10.91 -7.81 13.42
C ALA A 105 10.66 -9.33 13.54
N GLN A 106 9.98 -9.79 14.60
CA GLN A 106 9.51 -11.18 14.70
C GLN A 106 8.32 -11.44 13.77
N TRP A 107 7.43 -10.47 13.64
CA TRP A 107 6.32 -10.52 12.69
C TRP A 107 6.81 -10.57 11.25
N LEU A 108 7.77 -9.72 10.88
CA LEU A 108 8.41 -9.72 9.57
C LEU A 108 8.94 -11.11 9.23
N ASP A 109 9.73 -11.73 10.11
CA ASP A 109 10.25 -13.08 9.87
C ASP A 109 9.14 -14.12 9.69
N THR A 110 8.10 -14.02 10.51
CA THR A 110 6.95 -14.94 10.48
C THR A 110 6.18 -14.80 9.17
N ALA A 111 5.87 -13.57 8.76
CA ALA A 111 5.08 -13.29 7.57
C ALA A 111 5.85 -13.68 6.30
N VAL A 112 7.10 -13.25 6.19
CA VAL A 112 7.95 -13.51 5.03
C VAL A 112 8.23 -15.01 4.90
N GLY A 113 8.60 -15.68 6.00
CA GLY A 113 8.83 -17.12 5.99
C GLY A 113 7.58 -17.96 5.68
N ARG A 114 6.38 -17.40 5.89
CA ARG A 114 5.11 -18.10 5.65
C ARG A 114 4.56 -17.89 4.25
N TRP A 115 4.65 -16.67 3.71
CA TRP A 115 3.99 -16.31 2.46
C TRP A 115 4.93 -15.87 1.34
N GLY A 116 6.24 -15.74 1.58
CA GLY A 116 7.22 -15.31 0.56
C GLY A 116 7.29 -16.22 -0.66
N ALA A 117 7.04 -17.53 -0.49
CA ALA A 117 6.97 -18.48 -1.60
C ALA A 117 5.61 -18.55 -2.30
N SER A 118 4.65 -17.69 -1.95
CA SER A 118 3.31 -17.72 -2.53
C SER A 118 3.33 -17.16 -3.96
N PRO A 119 2.78 -17.87 -4.96
CA PRO A 119 2.68 -17.33 -6.32
C PRO A 119 1.68 -16.17 -6.45
N ALA A 120 0.84 -15.97 -5.43
CA ALA A 120 -0.06 -14.81 -5.36
C ALA A 120 0.64 -13.55 -4.84
N LEU A 121 1.87 -13.64 -4.33
CA LEU A 121 2.57 -12.48 -3.79
C LEU A 121 3.30 -11.72 -4.91
N ALA A 122 2.94 -10.45 -5.11
CA ALA A 122 3.59 -9.55 -6.06
C ALA A 122 4.49 -8.51 -5.38
N GLY A 123 4.39 -8.34 -4.07
CA GLY A 123 5.27 -7.45 -3.33
C GLY A 123 5.05 -7.45 -1.83
N TRP A 124 6.11 -7.06 -1.12
CA TRP A 124 6.08 -6.74 0.29
C TRP A 124 6.09 -5.24 0.50
N GLU A 125 5.37 -4.76 1.49
CA GLU A 125 5.50 -3.40 1.98
C GLU A 125 5.75 -3.45 3.48
N LEU A 126 6.92 -2.94 3.89
CA LEU A 126 7.36 -3.06 5.30
C LEU A 126 6.42 -2.29 6.23
N VAL A 127 6.10 -1.06 5.87
CA VAL A 127 5.19 -0.18 6.61
C VAL A 127 4.42 0.63 5.58
N GLY A 128 3.10 0.74 5.74
CA GLY A 128 2.27 1.65 4.96
C GLY A 128 2.30 3.06 5.54
N GLU A 129 2.53 4.02 4.67
CA GLU A 129 2.75 5.44 4.97
C GLU A 129 3.80 5.68 6.08
N PRO A 130 5.03 5.16 5.96
CA PRO A 130 6.04 5.38 6.98
C PRO A 130 6.47 6.85 7.01
N GLU A 131 6.51 7.39 8.22
CA GLU A 131 6.84 8.79 8.49
C GLU A 131 7.53 8.90 9.86
N PRO A 132 8.88 9.04 9.94
CA PRO A 132 9.60 9.24 11.21
C PRO A 132 9.40 10.64 11.77
N SER A 133 8.17 10.96 12.14
CA SER A 133 7.76 12.22 12.75
C SER A 133 7.98 12.21 14.26
N LEU A 134 8.21 13.40 14.84
CA LEU A 134 8.09 13.62 16.29
C LEU A 134 6.68 14.05 16.62
N CYS A 135 6.05 13.33 17.56
CA CYS A 135 4.68 13.61 17.98
C CYS A 135 4.63 14.74 19.01
N GLY A 136 3.93 15.83 18.69
CA GLY A 136 3.61 16.90 19.63
C GLY A 136 2.44 16.61 20.57
N SER A 137 1.72 15.50 20.36
CA SER A 137 0.55 15.08 21.14
C SER A 137 0.45 13.55 21.21
N ALA A 138 -0.35 13.04 22.16
CA ALA A 138 -0.48 11.59 22.38
C ALA A 138 -1.15 10.84 21.21
N ASP A 139 -2.03 11.50 20.47
CA ASP A 139 -2.68 10.99 19.26
C ASP A 139 -1.82 11.16 17.99
N CYS A 140 -0.70 11.88 18.09
CA CYS A 140 0.21 12.17 16.98
C CYS A 140 -0.51 12.63 15.69
N GLY A 141 -1.52 13.49 15.84
CA GLY A 141 -2.23 14.07 14.71
C GLY A 141 -1.28 14.85 13.79
N TRP A 142 -1.49 14.78 12.48
CA TRP A 142 -0.55 15.31 11.48
C TRP A 142 -0.23 16.80 11.67
N GLN A 143 -1.17 17.60 12.19
CA GLN A 143 -0.96 19.03 12.47
C GLN A 143 0.02 19.29 13.62
N GLN A 144 0.29 18.27 14.45
CA GLN A 144 1.16 18.34 15.62
C GLN A 144 2.46 17.55 15.41
N ARG A 145 2.69 17.04 14.20
CA ARG A 145 3.94 16.37 13.85
C ARG A 145 5.00 17.41 13.50
N THR A 146 6.24 17.12 13.86
CA THR A 146 7.40 17.90 13.41
C THR A 146 8.45 16.97 12.83
N CYS A 147 9.14 17.42 11.77
CA CYS A 147 10.17 16.62 11.13
C CYS A 147 11.52 16.82 11.82
N PRO A 148 12.13 15.73 12.36
CA PRO A 148 13.56 15.72 12.63
C PRO A 148 14.36 16.12 11.39
N ALA A 149 15.49 16.78 11.59
CA ALA A 149 16.39 17.16 10.49
C ALA A 149 16.99 15.94 9.76
N ASP A 150 17.08 14.79 10.45
CA ASP A 150 17.61 13.52 9.99
C ASP A 150 16.53 12.50 9.62
N ALA A 151 15.25 12.91 9.55
CA ALA A 151 14.12 12.04 9.23
C ALA A 151 14.36 11.14 8.00
N ALA A 152 14.93 11.69 6.92
CA ALA A 152 15.25 10.93 5.71
C ALA A 152 16.33 9.86 5.94
N ALA A 153 17.36 10.18 6.73
CA ALA A 153 18.41 9.24 7.09
C ALA A 153 17.89 8.13 7.99
N THR A 154 17.03 8.46 8.96
CA THR A 154 16.36 7.49 9.83
C THR A 154 15.48 6.54 9.03
N LEU A 155 14.61 7.05 8.14
CA LEU A 155 13.75 6.22 7.32
C LEU A 155 14.56 5.36 6.34
N ARG A 156 15.61 5.94 5.73
CA ARG A 156 16.51 5.20 4.85
C ARG A 156 17.22 4.05 5.58
N ALA A 157 17.72 4.29 6.80
CA ALA A 157 18.38 3.27 7.61
C ALA A 157 17.41 2.14 8.01
N PHE A 158 16.13 2.48 8.26
CA PHE A 158 15.08 1.48 8.47
C PHE A 158 14.90 0.57 7.25
N PHE A 159 14.69 1.12 6.05
CA PHE A 159 14.57 0.31 4.82
C PHE A 159 15.81 -0.54 4.58
N ASP A 160 17.00 0.02 4.80
CA ASP A 160 18.25 -0.71 4.62
C ASP A 160 18.34 -1.92 5.57
N ALA A 161 17.97 -1.77 6.84
CA ALA A 161 18.08 -2.83 7.83
C ALA A 161 16.93 -3.84 7.80
N ALA A 162 15.68 -3.37 7.77
CA ALA A 162 14.49 -4.24 7.73
C ALA A 162 14.35 -4.94 6.37
N GLY A 163 14.68 -4.24 5.28
CA GLY A 163 14.71 -4.82 3.94
C GLY A 163 15.82 -5.85 3.77
N ALA A 164 17.01 -5.65 4.34
CA ALA A 164 18.05 -6.68 4.38
C ALA A 164 17.61 -7.94 5.13
N ARG A 165 16.89 -7.77 6.24
CA ARG A 165 16.32 -8.87 7.01
C ARG A 165 15.27 -9.64 6.22
N LEU A 166 14.37 -8.94 5.52
CA LEU A 166 13.39 -9.55 4.62
C LEU A 166 14.10 -10.35 3.52
N ARG A 167 15.08 -9.72 2.86
CA ARG A 167 15.83 -10.31 1.74
C ARG A 167 16.63 -11.56 2.13
N ALA A 168 16.96 -11.72 3.42
CA ALA A 168 17.59 -12.93 3.93
C ALA A 168 16.64 -14.15 4.00
N ILE A 169 15.33 -13.93 3.90
CA ILE A 169 14.28 -14.96 3.97
C ILE A 169 13.61 -15.15 2.59
N ASP A 170 13.37 -14.05 1.87
CA ASP A 170 12.77 -13.99 0.54
C ASP A 170 13.62 -13.10 -0.36
N ASP A 171 14.46 -13.72 -1.19
CA ASP A 171 15.46 -13.03 -1.99
C ASP A 171 14.93 -12.45 -3.31
N ASP A 172 13.71 -12.80 -3.70
CA ASP A 172 13.18 -12.56 -5.05
C ASP A 172 11.98 -11.58 -5.07
N THR A 173 11.13 -11.58 -4.05
CA THR A 173 9.91 -10.75 -4.08
C THR A 173 10.24 -9.25 -4.03
N PRO A 174 9.62 -8.39 -4.86
CA PRO A 174 9.85 -6.95 -4.82
C PRO A 174 9.43 -6.32 -3.48
N ILE A 175 10.22 -5.38 -2.98
CA ILE A 175 9.88 -4.55 -1.82
C ILE A 175 9.37 -3.19 -2.32
N TRP A 176 8.14 -2.86 -1.94
CA TRP A 176 7.46 -1.61 -2.20
C TRP A 176 7.74 -0.62 -1.07
N GLU A 177 7.95 0.65 -1.42
CA GLU A 177 8.35 1.69 -0.48
C GLU A 177 7.22 2.03 0.51
N GLY A 178 5.95 1.95 0.10
CA GLY A 178 4.78 2.20 0.94
C GLY A 178 4.56 3.64 1.36
N VAL A 179 5.36 4.59 0.87
CA VAL A 179 5.27 6.00 1.26
C VAL A 179 4.09 6.70 0.60
N ALA A 180 3.46 7.62 1.34
CA ALA A 180 2.53 8.55 0.75
C ALA A 180 3.21 9.47 -0.28
N GLY A 181 4.51 9.75 -0.11
CA GLY A 181 5.34 10.44 -1.10
C GLY A 181 5.02 11.92 -1.28
N GLY A 182 4.36 12.54 -0.31
CA GLY A 182 4.01 13.96 -0.27
C GLY A 182 5.03 14.79 0.54
N ASP A 183 4.53 15.47 1.57
CA ASP A 183 5.28 16.35 2.47
C ASP A 183 5.60 15.68 3.83
N GLN A 184 5.41 14.37 3.94
CA GLN A 184 5.70 13.61 5.15
C GLN A 184 7.19 13.65 5.51
N CYS A 185 7.50 13.63 6.80
CA CYS A 185 8.87 13.60 7.28
C CYS A 185 9.64 12.41 6.70
N GLY A 186 10.85 12.68 6.20
CA GLY A 186 11.69 11.68 5.54
C GLY A 186 11.37 11.44 4.06
N THR A 187 10.31 12.02 3.50
CA THR A 187 9.99 11.92 2.05
C THR A 187 9.65 13.26 1.40
N ALA A 188 9.69 14.36 2.14
CA ALA A 188 9.49 15.70 1.61
C ALA A 188 10.64 16.12 0.65
N GLY A 189 10.28 16.65 -0.52
CA GLY A 189 11.28 17.18 -1.47
C GLY A 189 12.30 16.11 -1.92
N GLU A 190 13.58 16.41 -1.76
CA GLU A 190 14.70 15.52 -2.15
C GLU A 190 14.85 14.28 -1.24
N ASP A 191 14.24 14.30 -0.05
CA ASP A 191 14.31 13.18 0.90
C ASP A 191 13.69 11.91 0.32
N TYR A 192 12.65 12.06 -0.52
CA TYR A 192 12.05 10.96 -1.29
C TYR A 192 13.11 10.18 -2.07
N ALA A 193 14.02 10.88 -2.76
CA ALA A 193 15.08 10.22 -3.52
C ALA A 193 16.18 9.64 -2.63
N THR A 194 16.37 10.18 -1.42
CA THR A 194 17.32 9.63 -0.44
C THR A 194 16.85 8.27 0.07
N VAL A 195 15.56 8.18 0.44
CA VAL A 195 14.93 6.95 0.93
C VAL A 195 14.77 5.94 -0.19
N GLY A 196 14.20 6.36 -1.33
CA GLY A 196 13.99 5.50 -2.50
C GLY A 196 15.27 4.93 -3.11
N ARG A 197 16.46 5.44 -2.76
CA ARG A 197 17.76 4.87 -3.15
C ARG A 197 18.20 3.66 -2.30
N SER A 198 17.43 3.25 -1.30
CA SER A 198 17.71 2.00 -0.57
C SER A 198 17.86 0.82 -1.53
N PRO A 199 18.89 -0.03 -1.40
CA PRO A 199 18.99 -1.26 -2.20
C PRO A 199 17.91 -2.28 -1.86
N PHE A 200 17.12 -2.05 -0.79
CA PHE A 200 16.01 -2.91 -0.39
C PHE A 200 14.65 -2.22 -0.57
N VAL A 201 14.57 -1.32 -1.54
CA VAL A 201 13.33 -0.81 -2.13
C VAL A 201 13.42 -1.06 -3.62
N ASP A 202 12.51 -1.83 -4.20
CA ASP A 202 12.50 -2.18 -5.62
C ASP A 202 11.47 -1.36 -6.41
N VAL A 203 10.38 -0.99 -5.74
CA VAL A 203 9.26 -0.21 -6.30
C VAL A 203 9.06 1.03 -5.44
N LEU A 204 9.09 2.21 -6.07
CA LEU A 204 8.79 3.47 -5.41
C LEU A 204 7.28 3.69 -5.39
N ASP A 205 6.78 4.31 -4.33
CA ASP A 205 5.34 4.54 -4.16
C ASP A 205 5.00 6.01 -3.98
N VAL A 206 3.76 6.35 -4.34
CA VAL A 206 3.16 7.65 -4.06
C VAL A 206 1.65 7.50 -3.91
N HIS A 207 1.06 8.24 -2.99
CA HIS A 207 -0.38 8.32 -2.80
C HIS A 207 -0.90 9.63 -3.40
N ASP A 208 -1.90 9.54 -4.28
CA ASP A 208 -2.48 10.66 -5.02
C ASP A 208 -3.95 10.86 -4.67
N TYR A 209 -4.17 11.83 -3.79
CA TYR A 209 -5.49 12.36 -3.44
C TYR A 209 -5.65 13.83 -3.91
N GLY A 210 -4.93 14.22 -4.98
CA GLY A 210 -4.99 15.56 -5.58
C GLY A 210 -4.09 16.61 -4.92
N ARG A 211 -3.14 16.19 -4.06
CA ARG A 211 -2.20 17.09 -3.37
C ARG A 211 -0.73 16.86 -3.74
N THR A 212 -0.42 15.71 -4.32
CA THR A 212 0.95 15.28 -4.54
C THR A 212 1.45 15.75 -5.92
N ASN A 213 2.69 16.26 -5.98
CA ASN A 213 3.31 16.61 -7.25
C ASN A 213 3.91 15.37 -7.92
N ILE A 214 3.07 14.63 -8.64
CA ILE A 214 3.44 13.37 -9.28
C ILE A 214 4.54 13.55 -10.34
N GLU A 215 4.59 14.69 -11.03
CA GLU A 215 5.66 14.97 -12.01
C GLU A 215 7.05 14.99 -11.37
N ILE A 216 7.17 15.60 -10.19
CA ILE A 216 8.44 15.58 -9.43
C ILE A 216 8.80 14.14 -9.05
N ARG A 217 7.85 13.34 -8.56
CA ARG A 217 8.09 11.95 -8.16
C ARG A 217 8.50 11.07 -9.34
N LEU A 218 7.87 11.25 -10.50
CA LEU A 218 8.27 10.55 -11.73
C LEU A 218 9.70 10.90 -12.15
N ARG A 219 10.12 12.16 -12.02
CA ARG A 219 11.51 12.55 -12.31
C ARG A 219 12.51 11.93 -11.33
N GLN A 220 12.19 11.94 -10.04
CA GLN A 220 13.03 11.29 -9.03
C GLN A 220 13.11 9.78 -9.25
N ALA A 221 12.00 9.12 -9.57
CA ALA A 221 11.99 7.70 -9.91
C ALA A 221 12.87 7.38 -11.12
N ALA A 222 12.81 8.21 -12.17
CA ALA A 222 13.69 8.09 -13.33
C ALA A 222 15.18 8.30 -12.99
N GLU A 223 15.50 9.24 -12.10
CA GLU A 223 16.88 9.47 -11.62
C GLU A 223 17.42 8.28 -10.80
N ILE A 224 16.57 7.68 -9.97
CA ILE A 224 16.91 6.53 -9.14
C ILE A 224 16.98 5.24 -9.98
N GLY A 225 16.25 5.19 -11.10
CA GLY A 225 16.18 4.04 -11.98
C GLY A 225 15.22 2.95 -11.49
N LYS A 226 14.17 3.32 -10.75
CA LYS A 226 13.16 2.40 -10.19
C LYS A 226 11.76 2.74 -10.69
N PRO A 227 10.85 1.75 -10.87
CA PRO A 227 9.46 2.00 -11.21
C PRO A 227 8.75 2.77 -10.10
N LEU A 228 7.90 3.74 -10.47
CA LEU A 228 7.00 4.44 -9.56
C LEU A 228 5.57 3.93 -9.73
N VAL A 229 4.96 3.38 -8.69
CA VAL A 229 3.55 3.01 -8.66
C VAL A 229 2.76 4.06 -7.87
N ILE A 230 1.57 4.40 -8.36
CA ILE A 230 0.62 5.20 -7.58
C ILE A 230 -0.14 4.22 -6.68
N ALA A 231 0.46 3.87 -5.54
CA ALA A 231 0.00 2.81 -4.66
C ALA A 231 -1.36 3.10 -4.01
N GLU A 232 -1.76 4.38 -3.96
CA GLU A 232 -3.13 4.77 -3.62
C GLU A 232 -3.57 5.94 -4.50
N ILE A 233 -4.72 5.81 -5.16
CA ILE A 233 -5.37 6.90 -5.90
C ILE A 233 -6.85 6.92 -5.58
N GLY A 234 -7.36 8.10 -5.20
CA GLY A 234 -8.73 8.20 -4.72
C GLY A 234 -9.36 9.56 -4.96
N ARG A 235 -10.68 9.56 -5.11
CA ARG A 235 -11.51 10.76 -5.20
C ARG A 235 -12.79 10.54 -4.42
N PHE A 236 -13.19 11.51 -3.62
CA PHE A 236 -14.40 11.42 -2.82
C PHE A 236 -15.65 11.33 -3.73
N ALA A 237 -16.61 10.48 -3.35
CA ALA A 237 -17.89 10.29 -4.01
C ALA A 237 -19.01 9.94 -3.01
N GLY A 238 -20.21 9.68 -3.53
CA GLY A 238 -21.44 9.51 -2.74
C GLY A 238 -22.23 10.81 -2.73
N THR A 239 -22.41 11.44 -1.58
CA THR A 239 -23.19 12.69 -1.48
C THR A 239 -22.53 13.91 -2.13
N CYS A 240 -21.22 13.87 -2.37
CA CYS A 240 -20.46 14.98 -2.96
C CYS A 240 -20.15 14.84 -4.45
N LEU A 241 -20.23 13.62 -5.01
CA LEU A 241 -20.02 13.33 -6.42
C LEU A 241 -20.63 11.97 -6.76
N PRO A 242 -21.40 11.82 -7.86
CA PRO A 242 -21.88 10.51 -8.29
C PRO A 242 -20.73 9.52 -8.51
N VAL A 243 -20.90 8.26 -8.10
CA VAL A 243 -19.87 7.23 -8.23
C VAL A 243 -19.47 6.95 -9.69
N HIS A 244 -20.36 7.23 -10.64
CA HIS A 244 -20.07 7.14 -12.07
C HIS A 244 -19.10 8.24 -12.52
N ASP A 245 -19.39 9.50 -12.18
CA ASP A 245 -18.55 10.64 -12.49
C ASP A 245 -17.15 10.48 -11.87
N ARG A 246 -17.08 9.98 -10.62
CA ARG A 246 -15.81 9.62 -9.98
C ARG A 246 -15.03 8.58 -10.80
N ALA A 247 -15.70 7.57 -11.33
CA ALA A 247 -15.05 6.52 -12.10
C ALA A 247 -14.51 7.04 -13.44
N GLU A 248 -15.23 7.94 -14.11
CA GLU A 248 -14.74 8.63 -15.32
C GLU A 248 -13.51 9.50 -15.02
N ASP A 249 -13.59 10.33 -13.98
CA ASP A 249 -12.49 11.18 -13.51
C ASP A 249 -11.22 10.36 -13.23
N LEU A 250 -11.37 9.24 -12.53
CA LEU A 250 -10.26 8.36 -12.18
C LEU A 250 -9.73 7.58 -13.40
N ALA A 251 -10.57 7.21 -14.36
CA ALA A 251 -10.13 6.58 -15.61
C ALA A 251 -9.27 7.53 -16.46
N ASP A 252 -9.66 8.80 -16.54
CA ASP A 252 -8.89 9.84 -17.23
C ASP A 252 -7.56 10.11 -16.53
N LEU A 253 -7.58 10.17 -15.20
CA LEU A 253 -6.38 10.35 -14.39
C LEU A 253 -5.39 9.19 -14.56
N LEU A 254 -5.84 7.93 -14.47
CA LEU A 254 -4.99 6.77 -14.73
C LEU A 254 -4.38 6.80 -16.13
N SER A 255 -5.18 7.16 -17.13
CA SER A 255 -4.73 7.25 -18.52
C SER A 255 -3.63 8.32 -18.67
N ALA A 256 -3.77 9.46 -17.98
CA ALA A 256 -2.73 10.49 -17.94
C ALA A 256 -1.48 10.00 -17.21
N GLN A 257 -1.64 9.36 -16.05
CA GLN A 257 -0.52 8.86 -15.24
C GLN A 257 0.27 7.77 -15.96
N ARG A 258 -0.40 6.85 -16.66
CA ARG A 258 0.26 5.83 -17.47
C ARG A 258 1.06 6.45 -18.61
N ARG A 259 0.53 7.49 -19.28
CA ARG A 259 1.26 8.23 -20.32
C ARG A 259 2.44 9.02 -19.76
N ALA A 260 2.33 9.53 -18.54
CA ALA A 260 3.40 10.27 -17.87
C ALA A 260 4.55 9.37 -17.40
N GLY A 261 4.33 8.04 -17.32
CA GLY A 261 5.38 7.06 -17.03
C GLY A 261 5.23 6.33 -15.69
N SER A 262 4.10 6.46 -15.00
CA SER A 262 3.81 5.60 -13.84
C SER A 262 3.82 4.12 -14.25
N ALA A 263 4.36 3.29 -13.37
CA ALA A 263 4.52 1.86 -13.58
C ALA A 263 3.27 1.05 -13.22
N GLY A 264 2.32 1.63 -12.48
CA GLY A 264 1.06 1.02 -12.04
C GLY A 264 0.23 2.02 -11.24
N ALA A 265 -0.99 1.61 -10.85
CA ALA A 265 -1.82 2.37 -9.92
C ALA A 265 -2.89 1.51 -9.25
N LEU A 266 -3.16 1.76 -7.96
CA LEU A 266 -4.18 1.03 -7.19
C LEU A 266 -5.22 2.01 -6.63
N PHE A 267 -6.49 1.73 -6.86
CA PHE A 267 -7.58 2.55 -6.36
C PHE A 267 -7.77 2.39 -4.85
N TRP A 268 -7.96 3.49 -4.14
CA TRP A 268 -8.37 3.52 -2.75
C TRP A 268 -9.87 3.84 -2.63
N ASN A 269 -10.70 3.09 -1.88
CA ASN A 269 -10.45 1.83 -1.16
C ASN A 269 -11.64 0.87 -1.26
N PHE A 270 -11.40 -0.38 -1.67
CA PHE A 270 -12.45 -1.39 -1.64
C PHE A 270 -12.88 -1.69 -0.21
N VAL A 271 -14.20 -1.66 0.01
CA VAL A 271 -14.88 -2.11 1.23
C VAL A 271 -16.15 -2.90 0.86
N PRO A 272 -16.57 -3.95 1.60
CA PRO A 272 -17.74 -4.74 1.25
C PRO A 272 -19.06 -4.03 1.60
N ASP A 273 -19.02 -3.02 2.48
CA ASP A 273 -20.16 -2.25 2.99
C ASP A 273 -19.94 -0.73 2.83
N PRO A 274 -19.86 -0.22 1.58
CA PRO A 274 -19.57 1.19 1.33
C PRO A 274 -20.63 2.13 1.93
N ARG A 275 -20.16 3.26 2.47
CA ARG A 275 -21.03 4.34 2.98
C ARG A 275 -21.55 5.21 1.83
N ILE A 276 -22.51 4.68 1.07
CA ILE A 276 -23.04 5.33 -0.15
C ILE A 276 -23.75 6.68 0.10
N ASP A 277 -24.26 6.89 1.31
CA ASP A 277 -24.98 8.09 1.72
C ASP A 277 -24.06 9.14 2.38
N GLU A 278 -22.74 8.95 2.29
CA GLU A 278 -21.73 9.88 2.81
C GLU A 278 -20.80 10.35 1.67
N CYS A 279 -19.96 11.35 1.94
CA CYS A 279 -18.89 11.75 1.02
C CYS A 279 -17.62 11.01 1.43
N THR A 280 -17.31 9.89 0.77
CA THR A 280 -16.24 8.96 1.16
C THR A 280 -15.38 8.54 -0.04
N LEU A 281 -14.29 7.81 0.23
CA LEU A 281 -13.45 7.19 -0.79
C LEU A 281 -13.86 5.74 -1.09
N ASP A 282 -14.89 5.24 -0.40
CA ASP A 282 -15.28 3.84 -0.41
C ASP A 282 -15.57 3.35 -1.85
N ILE A 283 -15.14 2.12 -2.14
CA ILE A 283 -15.41 1.42 -3.40
C ILE A 283 -16.15 0.12 -3.05
N GLY A 284 -17.43 0.09 -3.37
CA GLY A 284 -18.29 -1.07 -3.08
C GLY A 284 -18.20 -2.19 -4.12
N PRO A 285 -18.80 -3.37 -3.84
CA PRO A 285 -18.88 -4.48 -4.80
C PRO A 285 -19.61 -4.17 -6.12
N SER A 286 -20.42 -3.11 -6.17
CA SER A 286 -21.17 -2.67 -7.36
C SER A 286 -20.62 -1.40 -7.99
N ASP A 287 -19.41 -0.98 -7.60
CA ASP A 287 -18.84 0.29 -8.03
C ASP A 287 -18.42 0.29 -9.51
N PRO A 288 -18.68 1.36 -10.28
CA PRO A 288 -18.25 1.46 -11.67
C PRO A 288 -16.73 1.35 -11.89
N LEU A 289 -15.90 1.58 -10.87
CA LEU A 289 -14.45 1.39 -10.96
C LEU A 289 -14.02 -0.04 -11.30
N PHE A 290 -14.84 -1.06 -11.01
CA PHE A 290 -14.58 -2.42 -11.48
C PHE A 290 -14.56 -2.51 -13.02
N ALA A 291 -15.45 -1.77 -13.70
CA ALA A 291 -15.47 -1.71 -15.16
C ALA A 291 -14.25 -0.94 -15.70
N VAL A 292 -13.80 0.11 -15.01
CA VAL A 292 -12.57 0.83 -15.36
C VAL A 292 -11.37 -0.11 -15.32
N LEU A 293 -11.21 -0.90 -14.25
CA LEU A 293 -10.14 -1.90 -14.17
C LEU A 293 -10.23 -2.95 -15.28
N GLN A 294 -11.43 -3.43 -15.61
CA GLN A 294 -11.63 -4.41 -16.67
C GLN A 294 -11.21 -3.89 -18.05
N ALA A 295 -11.35 -2.58 -18.28
CA ALA A 295 -10.99 -1.94 -19.53
C ALA A 295 -9.49 -1.63 -19.69
N LEU A 296 -8.68 -1.78 -18.62
CA LEU A 296 -7.25 -1.46 -18.69
C LEU A 296 -6.47 -2.45 -19.57
N PRO A 297 -5.55 -1.96 -20.43
CA PRO A 297 -4.67 -2.82 -21.23
C PRO A 297 -3.72 -3.62 -20.34
N ARG A 298 -3.62 -4.93 -20.60
CA ARG A 298 -2.78 -5.88 -19.86
C ARG A 298 -1.55 -6.32 -20.62
#